data_AF-Q250X2-F1
#
_entry.id   AF-Q250X2-F1
#
_cell.length_a   1.000
_cell.length_b   1.000
_cell.length_c   1.000
_cell.angle_alpha   90.00
_cell.angle_beta   90.00
_cell.angle_gamma   90.00
#
_symmetry.space_group_name_H-M   'P 1'
#
loop_
_entity.id
_entity.type
_entity.pdbx_description
1 polymer ?
#
loop_
_entity_poly.entity_id
_entity_poly.type
_entity_poly.pdbx_seq_one_letter_code
_entity_poly.pdbx_strand_id
1 'polypeptide(L)'
;MAKRHSYGVVQMKKKAILTIPKEVRLALHLADEGELFEIIVDNGKIILEPKTLIPKEQEWFWTERWQAGEREAEEDIKAGRVSPAFDNVKDLLEALNNED
;
A
#
# COMPACT_ATOMS: atom_id res chain seq x y z
N MET A 1 -17.95 -6.28 -3.82
CA MET A 1 -18.21 -4.83 -3.81
C MET A 1 -18.31 -4.36 -2.37
N ALA A 2 -17.57 -3.33 -1.97
CA ALA A 2 -17.67 -2.79 -0.62
C ALA A 2 -19.11 -2.32 -0.35
N LYS A 3 -19.68 -2.70 0.80
CA LYS A 3 -21.03 -2.26 1.19
C LYS A 3 -21.01 -0.75 1.38
N ARG A 4 -21.93 -0.04 0.73
CA ARG A 4 -22.14 1.39 0.96
C ARG A 4 -22.63 1.60 2.39
N HIS A 5 -21.79 2.20 3.22
CA HIS A 5 -22.15 2.63 4.57
C HIS A 5 -22.25 4.16 4.62
N SER A 6 -23.33 4.68 5.19
CA SER A 6 -23.49 6.12 5.39
C SER A 6 -22.96 6.49 6.78
N TYR A 7 -22.03 7.43 6.84
CA TYR A 7 -21.49 7.97 8.10
C TYR A 7 -22.19 9.28 8.54
N GLY A 8 -23.35 9.58 7.94
CA GLY A 8 -24.12 10.80 8.21
C GLY A 8 -23.96 11.88 7.14
N VAL A 9 -24.52 13.05 7.42
CA VAL A 9 -24.48 14.22 6.51
C VAL A 9 -23.50 15.24 7.08
N VAL A 10 -22.61 15.74 6.24
CA VAL A 10 -21.68 16.83 6.59
C VAL A 10 -22.08 18.10 5.86
N GLN A 11 -21.80 19.25 6.47
CA GLN A 11 -22.04 20.56 5.87
C GLN A 11 -20.71 21.25 5.61
N MET A 12 -20.54 21.76 4.39
CA MET A 12 -19.42 22.59 4.01
C MET A 12 -19.38 23.86 4.86
N LYS A 13 -18.23 24.16 5.44
CA LYS A 13 -17.98 25.35 6.25
C LYS A 13 -17.54 26.52 5.36
N LYS A 14 -17.21 27.65 5.99
CA LYS A 14 -16.62 28.81 5.29
C LYS A 14 -15.38 28.37 4.50
N LYS A 15 -15.08 29.08 3.41
CA LYS A 15 -13.93 28.79 2.52
C LYS A 15 -13.97 27.39 1.89
N ALA A 16 -15.16 26.82 1.69
CA ALA A 16 -15.36 25.52 1.07
C ALA A 16 -14.68 24.33 1.77
N ILE A 17 -14.50 24.42 3.10
CA ILE A 17 -13.89 23.35 3.89
C ILE A 17 -14.93 22.28 4.22
N LEU A 18 -14.63 21.03 3.89
CA LEU A 18 -15.35 19.85 4.38
C LEU A 18 -14.52 19.15 5.45
N THR A 19 -15.13 18.87 6.60
CA THR A 19 -14.48 18.12 7.68
C THR A 19 -14.87 16.65 7.57
N ILE A 20 -13.88 15.77 7.47
CA ILE A 20 -14.09 14.32 7.50
C ILE A 20 -14.37 13.91 8.96
N PRO A 21 -15.55 13.34 9.29
CA PRO A 21 -15.88 12.92 10.64
C PRO A 21 -14.90 11.89 11.19
N LYS A 22 -14.75 11.86 12.53
CA LYS A 22 -13.80 10.97 13.21
C LYS A 22 -14.05 9.49 12.88
N GLU A 23 -15.32 9.11 12.78
CA GLU A 23 -15.77 7.75 12.47
C GLU A 23 -15.30 7.31 11.08
N VAL A 24 -15.31 8.22 10.10
CA VAL A 24 -14.80 7.96 8.75
C VAL A 24 -13.28 7.84 8.77
N ARG A 25 -12.58 8.73 9.50
CA ARG A 25 -11.11 8.65 9.64
C ARG A 25 -10.67 7.33 10.24
N LEU A 26 -11.34 6.88 11.31
CA LEU A 26 -11.05 5.59 11.94
C LEU A 26 -11.33 4.41 11.01
N ALA A 27 -12.44 4.45 10.27
CA ALA A 27 -12.81 3.36 9.36
C ALA A 27 -11.86 3.22 8.15
N LEU A 28 -11.22 4.31 7.74
CA LEU A 28 -10.27 4.35 6.63
C LEU A 28 -8.80 4.45 7.09
N HIS A 29 -8.55 4.36 8.40
CA HIS A 29 -7.22 4.50 9.01
C HIS A 29 -6.46 5.78 8.61
N LEU A 30 -7.20 6.88 8.41
CA LEU A 30 -6.64 8.17 8.00
C LEU A 30 -5.93 8.85 9.17
N ALA A 31 -4.83 9.54 8.88
CA ALA A 31 -4.19 10.43 9.84
C ALA A 31 -5.11 11.62 10.21
N ASP A 32 -4.85 12.26 11.35
CA ASP A 32 -5.59 13.46 11.73
C ASP A 32 -5.24 14.68 10.85
N GLU A 33 -4.02 14.72 10.29
CA GLU A 33 -3.52 15.80 9.44
C GLU A 33 -2.59 15.25 8.33
N GLY A 34 -2.44 16.02 7.24
CA GLY A 34 -1.48 15.72 6.17
C GLY A 34 -1.89 14.65 5.16
N GLU A 35 -3.05 14.01 5.35
CA GLU A 35 -3.61 13.03 4.42
C GLU A 35 -3.91 13.66 3.05
N LEU A 36 -3.54 12.96 1.97
CA LEU A 36 -3.76 13.41 0.60
C LEU A 36 -4.90 12.64 -0.03
N PHE A 37 -5.73 13.34 -0.80
CA PHE A 37 -6.85 12.74 -1.50
C PHE A 37 -6.82 13.12 -2.98
N GLU A 38 -7.08 12.14 -3.83
CA GLU A 38 -7.51 12.39 -5.19
C GLU A 38 -9.01 12.73 -5.18
N ILE A 39 -9.38 13.84 -5.82
CA ILE A 39 -10.78 14.24 -5.99
C ILE A 39 -11.25 13.80 -7.37
N ILE A 40 -12.18 12.85 -7.41
CA ILE A 40 -12.73 12.29 -8.64
C ILE A 40 -14.20 12.67 -8.74
N VAL A 41 -14.65 13.07 -9.93
CA VAL A 41 -16.06 13.30 -10.25
C VAL A 41 -16.53 12.17 -11.16
N ASP A 42 -17.43 11.34 -10.66
CA ASP A 42 -18.01 10.22 -11.42
C ASP A 42 -19.52 10.13 -11.18
N ASN A 43 -20.30 10.06 -12.27
CA ASN A 43 -21.75 9.90 -12.22
C ASN A 43 -22.46 10.87 -11.24
N GLY A 44 -22.04 12.14 -11.23
CA GLY A 44 -22.60 13.18 -10.36
C GLY A 44 -22.22 13.06 -8.87
N LYS A 45 -21.26 12.19 -8.54
CA LYS A 45 -20.71 12.01 -7.19
C LYS A 45 -19.31 12.58 -7.11
N ILE A 46 -18.97 13.10 -5.95
CA ILE A 46 -17.58 13.37 -5.57
C ILE A 46 -17.06 12.14 -4.84
N ILE A 47 -15.97 11.58 -5.32
CA ILE A 47 -15.23 10.48 -4.69
C ILE A 47 -13.91 11.05 -4.20
N LEU A 48 -13.60 10.83 -2.93
CA LEU A 48 -12.31 11.16 -2.33
C LEU A 48 -11.56 9.86 -2.08
N GLU A 49 -10.48 9.63 -2.80
CA GLU A 49 -9.62 8.47 -2.61
C GLU A 49 -8.35 8.87 -1.87
N PRO A 50 -8.06 8.31 -0.67
CA PRO A 50 -6.79 8.53 0.00
C PRO A 50 -5.61 8.08 -0.88
N LYS A 51 -4.54 8.87 -0.91
CA LYS A 51 -3.31 8.55 -1.64
C LYS A 51 -2.10 8.76 -0.74
N THR A 52 -1.08 7.95 -0.97
CA THR A 52 0.25 8.13 -0.39
C THR A 52 1.21 8.60 -1.47
N LEU A 53 2.05 9.59 -1.15
CA LEU A 53 3.14 9.99 -2.03
C LEU A 53 4.31 9.04 -1.86
N ILE A 54 4.83 8.56 -2.98
CA ILE A 54 6.02 7.72 -3.03
C ILE A 54 7.12 8.56 -3.65
N PRO A 55 8.29 8.72 -3.01
CA PRO A 55 9.43 9.38 -3.63
C PRO A 55 9.72 8.75 -4.99
N LYS A 56 9.95 9.56 -6.02
CA LYS A 56 10.15 9.08 -7.39
C LYS A 56 11.28 8.03 -7.49
N GLU A 57 12.33 8.17 -6.68
CA GLU A 57 13.44 7.23 -6.60
C GLU A 57 13.05 5.85 -6.04
N GLN A 58 11.89 5.71 -5.41
CA GLN A 58 11.33 4.47 -4.88
C GLN A 58 10.13 3.96 -5.68
N GLU A 59 9.73 4.65 -6.76
CA GLU A 59 8.61 4.27 -7.62
C GLU A 59 8.80 2.86 -8.20
N TRP A 60 10.05 2.50 -8.53
CA TRP A 60 10.39 1.20 -9.09
C TRP A 60 9.95 0.02 -8.22
N PHE A 61 9.96 0.17 -6.89
CA PHE A 61 9.55 -0.87 -5.94
C PHE A 61 8.06 -1.22 -6.09
N TRP A 62 7.25 -0.25 -6.55
CA TRP A 62 5.81 -0.39 -6.70
C TRP A 62 5.39 -0.78 -8.12
N THR A 63 6.35 -1.06 -9.00
CA THR A 63 6.03 -1.59 -10.34
C THR A 63 5.44 -3.00 -10.24
N GLU A 64 4.52 -3.34 -11.16
CA GLU A 64 3.86 -4.66 -11.16
C GLU A 64 4.86 -5.83 -11.19
N ARG A 65 5.94 -5.68 -11.97
CA ARG A 65 7.01 -6.67 -12.06
C ARG A 65 7.69 -6.88 -10.71
N TRP A 66 8.05 -5.80 -10.01
CA TRP A 66 8.73 -5.92 -8.72
C TRP A 66 7.81 -6.55 -7.67
N GLN A 67 6.57 -6.06 -7.59
CA GLN A 67 5.57 -6.59 -6.66
C GLN A 67 5.22 -8.06 -6.93
N ALA A 68 5.33 -8.53 -8.17
CA ALA A 68 5.19 -9.96 -8.49
C ALA A 68 6.32 -10.80 -7.90
N GLY A 69 7.57 -10.35 -8.05
CA GLY A 69 8.74 -11.00 -7.44
C GLY A 69 8.68 -11.01 -5.91
N GLU A 70 8.24 -9.91 -5.29
CA GLU A 70 8.04 -9.86 -3.83
C GLU A 70 7.00 -10.89 -3.35
N ARG A 71 5.91 -11.08 -4.09
CA ARG A 71 4.90 -12.10 -3.75
C ARG A 71 5.46 -13.52 -3.88
N GLU A 72 6.21 -13.79 -4.94
CA GLU A 72 6.87 -15.08 -5.14
C GLU A 72 7.88 -15.37 -4.02
N ALA A 73 8.73 -14.40 -3.69
CA ALA A 73 9.69 -14.54 -2.59
C ALA A 73 9.00 -14.78 -1.23
N GLU A 74 7.92 -14.06 -0.95
CA GLU A 74 7.12 -14.25 0.27
C GLU A 74 6.45 -15.65 0.30
N GLU A 75 6.02 -16.16 -0.85
CA GLU A 75 5.50 -17.52 -0.98
C GLU A 75 6.60 -18.58 -0.78
N ASP A 76 7.80 -18.36 -1.32
CA ASP A 76 8.97 -19.22 -1.10
C ASP A 76 9.36 -19.28 0.38
N ILE A 77 9.41 -18.13 1.05
CA ILE A 77 9.67 -18.03 2.50
C ILE A 77 8.60 -18.80 3.28
N LYS A 78 7.32 -18.58 2.99
CA LYS A 78 6.21 -19.29 3.67
C LYS A 78 6.24 -20.80 3.45
N ALA A 79 6.66 -21.22 2.25
CA ALA A 79 6.79 -22.63 1.90
C ALA A 79 8.11 -23.27 2.37
N GLY A 80 9.01 -22.49 2.97
CA GLY A 80 10.33 -22.95 3.37
C GLY A 80 11.27 -23.26 2.20
N ARG A 81 10.99 -22.76 1.00
CA ARG A 81 11.85 -22.84 -0.19
C ARG A 81 12.96 -21.79 -0.12
N VAL A 82 13.71 -21.81 0.98
CA VAL A 82 14.82 -20.90 1.24
C VAL A 82 16.09 -21.71 1.45
N SER A 83 17.22 -21.16 1.03
CA SER A 83 18.51 -21.75 1.36
C SER A 83 18.72 -21.75 2.88
N PRO A 84 19.49 -22.70 3.43
CA PRO A 84 19.94 -22.59 4.81
C PRO A 84 20.77 -21.32 5.01
N ALA A 85 20.90 -20.88 6.26
CA ALA A 85 21.88 -19.86 6.61
C ALA A 85 23.29 -20.42 6.46
N PHE A 86 24.20 -19.61 5.93
CA PHE A 86 25.61 -19.98 5.75
C PHE A 86 26.47 -19.23 6.79
N ASP A 87 27.38 -19.95 7.44
CA ASP A 87 28.24 -19.38 8.49
C ASP A 87 29.44 -18.60 7.92
N ASN A 88 29.82 -18.87 6.66
CA ASN A 88 30.92 -18.20 5.99
C ASN A 88 30.70 -18.10 4.47
N VAL A 89 31.43 -17.17 3.84
CA VAL A 89 31.31 -16.87 2.40
C VAL A 89 31.70 -18.07 1.53
N LYS A 90 32.61 -18.94 1.98
CA LYS A 90 33.05 -20.09 1.21
C LYS A 90 31.91 -21.09 1.01
N ASP A 91 31.16 -21.38 2.08
CA ASP A 91 30.01 -22.30 2.03
C ASP A 91 28.89 -21.75 1.13
N LEU A 92 28.66 -20.43 1.17
CA LEU A 92 27.72 -19.76 0.26
C LEU A 92 28.16 -19.89 -1.21
N LEU A 93 29.45 -19.66 -1.51
CA LEU A 93 29.98 -19.77 -2.86
C LEU A 93 29.92 -21.21 -3.38
N GLU A 94 30.16 -22.20 -2.53
CA GLU A 94 29.99 -23.61 -2.90
C GLU A 94 28.52 -23.92 -3.22
N ALA A 95 27.56 -23.42 -2.43
CA ALA A 95 26.14 -23.62 -2.73
C ALA A 95 25.72 -22.98 -4.08
N LEU A 96 26.11 -21.73 -4.34
CA LEU A 96 25.76 -21.01 -5.58
C LEU A 96 26.35 -21.63 -6.83
N ASN A 97 27.55 -22.22 -6.75
CA ASN A 97 28.20 -22.87 -7.89
C ASN A 97 27.73 -24.31 -8.13
N ASN A 98 26.92 -24.87 -7.21
CA ASN A 98 26.38 -26.22 -7.30
C ASN A 98 24.87 -26.26 -7.63
N GLU A 99 24.24 -25.11 -7.86
CA GLU A 99 22.90 -25.00 -8.45
C GLU A 99 23.05 -24.92 -9.98
N ASP A 100 22.46 -25.89 -10.71
CA ASP A 100 22.41 -25.92 -12.20
C ASP A 100 21.52 -24.81 -12.78
#